data_AF-A0A530GQB2-F1
#
_entry.id   AF-A0A530GQB2-F1
#
_cell.length_a   1.000
_cell.length_b   1.000
_cell.length_c   1.000
_cell.angle_alpha   90.00
_cell.angle_beta   90.00
_cell.angle_gamma   90.00
#
_symmetry.space_group_name_H-M   'P 1'
#
loop_
_entity.id
_entity.type
_entity.pdbx_description
1 polymer ?
#
loop_
_entity_poly.entity_id
_entity_poly.type
_entity_poly.pdbx_seq_one_letter_code
_entity_poly.pdbx_strand_id
1 'polypeptide(L)'
;MLATQLAAPAQAEDAKVAAIVKGLDNPFFQTMQKGIEEQAKADGVGVTVQAAANMGDATGQADKLTAMALQDYDCYLVNPISVSNLVQALVPVAQKKKPIVNIDSTIDAEQAKAAGFAVST
;
A
#
# COMPACT_ATOMS: atom_id res chain seq x y z
N MET A 1 -20.71 -20.62 24.67
CA MET A 1 -20.77 -20.75 23.20
C MET A 1 -20.49 -19.37 22.62
N LEU A 2 -19.28 -19.10 22.15
CA LEU A 2 -18.97 -17.86 21.42
C LEU A 2 -19.00 -18.21 19.94
N ALA A 3 -19.98 -17.67 19.21
CA ALA A 3 -20.03 -17.78 17.76
C ALA A 3 -18.92 -16.91 17.16
N THR A 4 -17.97 -17.54 16.48
CA THR A 4 -16.98 -16.87 15.64
C THR A 4 -17.70 -16.31 14.42
N GLN A 5 -17.92 -15.00 14.38
CA GLN A 5 -18.44 -14.32 13.21
C GLN A 5 -17.35 -14.36 12.12
N LEU A 6 -17.48 -15.25 11.14
CA LEU A 6 -16.74 -15.17 9.91
C LEU A 6 -17.19 -13.90 9.18
N ALA A 7 -16.30 -12.91 9.06
CA ALA A 7 -16.52 -11.81 8.14
C ALA A 7 -16.65 -12.39 6.73
N ALA A 8 -17.79 -12.14 6.08
CA ALA A 8 -17.96 -12.48 4.67
C ALA A 8 -16.86 -11.79 3.85
N PRO A 9 -16.36 -12.41 2.76
CA PRO A 9 -15.45 -11.72 1.86
C PRO A 9 -16.16 -10.46 1.36
N ALA A 10 -15.53 -9.30 1.56
CA ALA A 10 -16.01 -8.07 0.93
C ALA A 10 -16.14 -8.33 -0.57
N GLN A 11 -17.29 -7.98 -1.14
CA GLN A 11 -17.49 -8.05 -2.58
C GLN A 11 -16.41 -7.20 -3.25
N ALA A 12 -15.51 -7.85 -3.98
CA ALA A 12 -14.30 -7.21 -4.52
C ALA A 12 -14.63 -6.07 -5.50
N GLU A 13 -15.79 -6.11 -6.15
CA GLU A 13 -16.23 -5.15 -7.17
C GLU A 13 -16.33 -3.68 -6.70
N ASP A 14 -16.32 -3.40 -5.39
CA ASP A 14 -16.39 -2.02 -4.86
C ASP A 14 -15.14 -1.57 -4.08
N ALA A 15 -14.12 -2.44 -3.95
CA ALA A 15 -12.94 -2.12 -3.16
C ALA A 15 -12.09 -1.00 -3.82
N LYS A 16 -11.55 -0.10 -2.99
CA LYS A 16 -10.62 0.95 -3.43
C LYS A 16 -9.21 0.69 -2.93
N VAL A 17 -8.27 0.47 -3.83
CA VAL A 17 -6.86 0.20 -3.51
C VAL A 17 -6.01 1.45 -3.77
N ALA A 18 -5.23 1.84 -2.78
CA ALA A 18 -4.12 2.77 -2.94
C ALA A 18 -2.84 1.97 -3.22
N ALA A 19 -2.13 2.27 -4.30
CA ALA A 19 -0.80 1.73 -4.55
C ALA A 19 0.23 2.87 -4.62
N ILE A 20 1.34 2.74 -3.88
CA ILE A 20 2.50 3.64 -3.98
C ILE A 20 3.72 2.82 -4.37
N VAL A 21 4.28 3.12 -5.54
CA VAL A 21 5.45 2.43 -6.09
C VAL A 21 6.69 3.32 -6.14
N LYS A 22 7.85 2.72 -6.40
CA LYS A 22 9.10 3.44 -6.65
C LYS A 22 9.07 4.20 -7.97
N GLY A 23 10.17 4.90 -8.29
CA GLY A 23 10.28 5.71 -9.49
C GLY A 23 10.06 4.93 -10.79
N LEU A 24 9.29 5.51 -11.71
CA LEU A 24 9.00 4.92 -13.02
C LEU A 24 10.13 5.18 -14.04
N ASP A 25 11.22 5.82 -13.63
CA ASP A 25 12.48 5.90 -14.37
C ASP A 25 13.13 4.52 -14.57
N ASN A 26 12.70 3.52 -13.79
CA ASN A 26 13.07 2.11 -13.98
C ASN A 26 11.92 1.30 -14.64
N PRO A 27 12.16 0.62 -15.79
CA PRO A 27 11.16 -0.20 -16.49
C PRO A 27 10.52 -1.32 -15.65
N PHE A 28 11.20 -1.80 -14.61
CA PHE A 28 10.63 -2.79 -13.69
C PHE A 28 9.39 -2.24 -12.97
N PHE A 29 9.45 -1.00 -12.47
CA PHE A 29 8.32 -0.38 -11.77
C PHE A 29 7.22 0.10 -12.73
N GLN A 30 7.56 0.42 -13.99
CA GLN A 30 6.55 0.61 -15.04
C GLN A 30 5.74 -0.68 -15.27
N THR A 31 6.43 -1.82 -15.34
CA THR A 31 5.78 -3.13 -15.51
C THR A 31 4.96 -3.49 -14.27
N MET A 32 5.46 -3.20 -13.07
CA MET A 32 4.72 -3.39 -11.81
C MET A 32 3.43 -2.58 -11.78
N GLN A 33 3.48 -1.28 -12.10
CA GLN A 33 2.29 -0.43 -12.18
C GLN A 33 1.28 -1.00 -13.17
N LYS A 34 1.74 -1.37 -14.37
CA LYS A 34 0.87 -1.97 -15.39
C LYS A 34 0.19 -3.24 -14.88
N GLY A 35 0.93 -4.13 -14.22
CA GLY A 35 0.38 -5.36 -13.65
C GLY A 35 -0.66 -5.10 -12.56
N ILE A 36 -0.43 -4.11 -11.70
CA ILE A 36 -1.40 -3.67 -10.67
C ILE A 36 -2.69 -3.19 -11.34
N GLU A 37 -2.58 -2.32 -12.35
CA GLU A 37 -3.74 -1.76 -13.06
C GLU A 37 -4.51 -2.82 -13.85
N GLU A 38 -3.81 -3.75 -14.52
CA GLU A 38 -4.42 -4.84 -15.27
C GLU A 38 -5.17 -5.81 -14.35
N GLN A 39 -4.59 -6.17 -13.21
CA GLN A 39 -5.23 -7.05 -12.23
C GLN A 39 -6.45 -6.38 -11.58
N ALA A 40 -6.31 -5.12 -11.16
CA ALA A 40 -7.42 -4.36 -10.59
C ALA A 40 -8.61 -4.28 -11.58
N LYS A 41 -8.33 -4.05 -12.86
CA LYS A 41 -9.35 -4.06 -13.91
C LYS A 41 -10.00 -5.44 -14.08
N ALA A 42 -9.21 -6.51 -14.06
CA ALA A 42 -9.73 -7.88 -14.17
C ALA A 42 -10.67 -8.24 -13.01
N ASP A 43 -10.37 -7.73 -11.81
CA ASP A 43 -11.14 -7.98 -10.59
C ASP A 43 -12.29 -6.99 -10.37
N GLY A 44 -12.44 -5.97 -11.23
CA GLY A 44 -13.44 -4.91 -11.06
C GLY A 44 -13.14 -3.95 -9.90
N VAL A 45 -11.90 -3.92 -9.41
CA VAL A 45 -11.44 -3.13 -8.25
C VAL A 45 -10.97 -1.75 -8.72
N GLY A 46 -11.32 -0.69 -7.98
CA GLY A 46 -10.76 0.64 -8.21
C GLY A 46 -9.34 0.74 -7.66
N VAL A 47 -8.37 1.16 -8.48
CA VAL A 47 -6.98 1.39 -8.00
C VAL A 47 -6.49 2.80 -8.35
N THR A 48 -5.85 3.44 -7.37
CA THR A 48 -5.06 4.67 -7.58
C THR A 48 -3.59 4.33 -7.39
N VAL A 49 -2.81 4.37 -8.47
CA VAL A 49 -1.36 4.21 -8.41
C VAL A 49 -0.67 5.57 -8.35
N GLN A 50 0.22 5.75 -7.39
CA GLN A 50 1.18 6.84 -7.31
C GLN A 50 2.59 6.27 -7.38
N ALA A 51 3.53 7.07 -7.87
CA ALA A 51 4.94 6.71 -7.90
C ALA A 51 5.79 7.83 -7.29
N ALA A 52 6.93 7.46 -6.71
CA ALA A 52 8.00 8.42 -6.40
C ALA A 52 8.48 9.14 -7.67
N ALA A 53 9.05 10.33 -7.55
CA ALA A 53 9.55 11.05 -8.71
C ALA A 53 10.71 10.32 -9.41
N ASN A 54 11.55 9.64 -8.63
CA ASN A 54 12.65 8.78 -9.07
C ASN A 54 13.10 7.90 -7.89
N MET A 55 14.11 7.04 -8.11
CA MET A 55 14.64 6.12 -7.10
C MET A 55 15.29 6.78 -5.86
N GLY A 56 15.65 8.07 -5.93
CA GLY A 56 16.21 8.82 -4.81
C GLY A 56 15.18 9.59 -3.97
N ASP A 57 13.91 9.62 -4.38
CA ASP A 57 12.88 10.47 -3.80
C ASP A 57 12.11 9.79 -2.66
N ALA A 58 12.83 9.33 -1.62
CA ALA A 58 12.24 8.63 -0.48
C ALA A 58 11.24 9.51 0.30
N THR A 59 11.53 10.81 0.44
CA THR A 59 10.66 11.78 1.11
C THR A 59 9.41 12.06 0.30
N GLY A 60 9.54 12.35 -1.00
CA GLY A 60 8.38 12.60 -1.86
C GLY A 60 7.47 11.39 -2.00
N GLN A 61 8.03 10.17 -1.95
CA GLN A 61 7.23 8.94 -1.87
C GLN A 61 6.39 8.88 -0.58
N ALA A 62 6.99 9.22 0.57
CA ALA A 62 6.32 9.23 1.87
C ALA A 62 5.23 10.32 1.94
N ASP A 63 5.47 11.49 1.36
CA ASP A 63 4.50 12.58 1.29
C ASP A 63 3.28 12.20 0.45
N LYS A 64 3.50 11.56 -0.70
CA LYS A 64 2.42 11.01 -1.54
C LYS A 64 1.59 9.98 -0.77
N LEU A 65 2.25 9.04 -0.07
CA LEU A 65 1.53 8.06 0.76
C LEU A 65 0.74 8.73 1.89
N THR A 66 1.30 9.76 2.53
CA THR A 66 0.60 10.53 3.57
C THR A 66 -0.66 11.18 3.02
N ALA A 67 -0.60 11.77 1.82
CA ALA A 67 -1.77 12.35 1.16
C ALA A 67 -2.81 11.27 0.80
N MET A 68 -2.38 10.10 0.32
CA MET A 68 -3.28 8.97 0.06
C MET A 68 -3.93 8.45 1.34
N ALA A 69 -3.18 8.38 2.45
CA ALA A 69 -3.64 7.91 3.75
C ALA A 69 -4.77 8.76 4.35
N LEU A 70 -4.93 10.01 3.90
CA LEU A 70 -6.04 10.89 4.28
C LEU A 70 -7.35 10.55 3.55
N GLN A 71 -7.27 9.86 2.41
CA GLN A 71 -8.43 9.45 1.63
C GLN A 71 -9.04 8.14 2.18
N ASP A 72 -10.20 7.77 1.65
CA ASP A 72 -10.89 6.53 1.99
C ASP A 72 -10.58 5.43 0.97
N TYR A 73 -9.51 4.69 1.27
CA TYR A 73 -9.12 3.47 0.58
C TYR A 73 -9.30 2.26 1.52
N ASP A 74 -9.55 1.10 0.94
CA ASP A 74 -9.77 -0.16 1.63
C ASP A 74 -8.48 -0.95 1.83
N CYS A 75 -7.46 -0.74 0.98
CA CYS A 75 -6.17 -1.42 1.08
C CYS A 75 -5.05 -0.52 0.56
N TYR A 76 -3.85 -0.67 1.14
CA TYR A 76 -2.65 0.05 0.76
C TYR A 76 -1.56 -0.93 0.31
N LEU A 77 -1.24 -0.92 -0.97
CA LEU A 77 -0.14 -1.65 -1.58
C LEU A 77 1.10 -0.74 -1.61
N VAL A 78 2.20 -1.18 -0.98
CA VAL A 78 3.39 -0.34 -0.79
C VAL A 78 4.66 -1.01 -1.29
N ASN A 79 5.39 -0.31 -2.15
CA ASN A 79 6.74 -0.65 -2.56
C ASN A 79 7.72 0.45 -2.13
N PRO A 80 8.34 0.34 -0.94
CA PRO A 80 9.16 1.40 -0.36
C PRO A 80 10.52 1.54 -1.03
N ILE A 81 11.03 2.77 -1.16
CA ILE A 81 12.42 3.04 -1.61
C ILE A 81 13.45 2.51 -0.61
N SER A 82 13.20 2.66 0.69
CA SER A 82 14.08 2.18 1.76
C SER A 82 13.29 1.40 2.82
N VAL A 83 13.99 0.66 3.68
CA VAL A 83 13.32 -0.17 4.68
C VAL A 83 12.46 0.60 5.68
N SER A 84 12.59 1.93 5.78
CA SER A 84 11.90 2.73 6.78
C SER A 84 11.13 3.94 6.24
N ASN A 85 11.31 4.35 4.97
CA ASN A 85 10.80 5.65 4.50
C ASN A 85 9.27 5.78 4.55
N LEU A 86 8.53 4.67 4.50
CA LEU A 86 7.06 4.68 4.53
C LEU A 86 6.46 4.43 5.92
N VAL A 87 7.27 4.10 6.94
CA VAL A 87 6.75 3.64 8.24
C VAL A 87 5.83 4.67 8.89
N GLN A 88 6.26 5.93 8.95
CA GLN A 88 5.45 6.98 9.60
C GLN A 88 4.19 7.33 8.80
N ALA A 89 4.27 7.32 7.46
CA ALA A 89 3.12 7.58 6.58
C ALA A 89 2.04 6.49 6.70
N LEU A 90 2.40 5.28 7.14
CA LEU A 90 1.48 4.15 7.34
C LEU A 90 0.79 4.12 8.70
N VAL A 91 1.28 4.87 9.69
CA VAL A 91 0.63 4.96 11.02
C VAL A 91 -0.87 5.31 10.94
N PRO A 92 -1.31 6.37 10.21
CA PRO A 92 -2.73 6.67 10.10
C PRO A 92 -3.53 5.57 9.37
N VAL A 93 -2.92 4.86 8.41
CA VAL A 93 -3.55 3.73 7.71
C VAL A 93 -3.82 2.59 8.68
N ALA A 94 -2.82 2.26 9.49
CA ALA A 94 -2.93 1.22 10.51
C ALA A 94 -3.92 1.56 11.62
N GLN A 95 -3.98 2.82 12.07
CA GLN A 95 -4.97 3.28 13.05
C GLN A 95 -6.41 3.14 12.53
N LYS A 96 -6.61 3.35 11.22
CA LYS A 96 -7.88 3.07 10.52
C LYS A 96 -8.15 1.57 10.31
N LYS A 97 -7.22 0.70 10.72
CA LYS A 97 -7.27 -0.76 10.55
C LYS A 97 -7.40 -1.19 9.08
N LYS A 98 -6.87 -0.39 8.16
CA LYS A 98 -6.83 -0.73 6.73
C LYS A 98 -5.64 -1.67 6.48
N PRO A 99 -5.83 -2.77 5.71
CA PRO A 99 -4.74 -3.64 5.29
C PRO A 99 -3.58 -2.91 4.59
N ILE A 100 -2.37 -3.32 4.91
CA ILE A 100 -1.12 -2.84 4.30
C ILE A 100 -0.39 -4.05 3.73
N VAL A 101 -0.23 -4.08 2.41
CA VAL A 101 0.47 -5.13 1.67
C VAL A 101 1.79 -4.58 1.15
N ASN A 102 2.89 -5.14 1.60
CA ASN A 102 4.23 -4.73 1.20
C ASN A 102 4.77 -5.62 0.08
N ILE A 103 5.17 -5.01 -1.04
CA ILE A 103 5.66 -5.70 -2.23
C ILE A 103 7.08 -5.28 -2.64
N ASP A 104 7.78 -6.20 -3.30
CA ASP A 104 9.15 -6.09 -3.83
C ASP A 104 10.24 -5.81 -2.78
N SER A 105 10.23 -4.66 -2.11
CA SER A 105 11.21 -4.29 -1.09
C SER A 105 10.57 -4.22 0.28
N THR A 106 11.30 -4.65 1.30
CA THR A 106 10.76 -4.86 2.64
C THR A 106 10.68 -3.57 3.44
N ILE A 107 9.61 -3.41 4.20
CA ILE A 107 9.56 -2.53 5.37
C ILE A 107 10.19 -3.26 6.57
N ASP A 108 10.98 -2.56 7.36
CA ASP A 108 11.53 -3.07 8.62
C ASP A 108 10.38 -3.42 9.59
N ALA A 109 10.26 -4.71 9.90
CA ALA A 109 9.16 -5.23 10.70
C ALA A 109 9.21 -4.76 12.17
N GLU A 110 10.39 -4.54 12.74
CA GLU A 110 10.52 -4.04 14.11
C GLU A 110 10.11 -2.57 14.20
N GLN A 111 10.46 -1.76 13.19
CA GLN A 111 10.00 -0.37 13.10
C GLN A 111 8.48 -0.28 12.86
N ALA A 112 7.92 -1.11 11.98
CA ALA A 112 6.47 -1.19 11.78
C ALA A 112 5.75 -1.56 13.09
N LYS A 113 6.26 -2.58 13.80
CA LYS A 113 5.72 -3.02 15.09
C LYS A 113 5.82 -1.93 16.16
N ALA A 114 6.96 -1.24 16.25
CA ALA A 114 7.14 -0.10 17.16
C ALA A 114 6.19 1.06 16.83
N ALA A 115 5.86 1.25 15.54
CA ALA A 115 4.87 2.21 15.06
C ALA A 115 3.41 1.72 15.21
N GLY A 116 3.19 0.51 15.72
CA GLY A 116 1.87 -0.02 16.08
C GLY A 116 1.17 -0.81 14.98
N PHE A 117 1.89 -1.32 13.97
CA PHE A 117 1.29 -2.10 12.89
C PHE A 117 2.16 -3.26 12.40
N ALA A 118 1.54 -4.15 11.64
CA ALA A 118 2.22 -5.23 10.93
C ALA A 118 2.01 -5.04 9.42
N VAL A 119 2.95 -5.55 8.64
CA VAL A 119 2.86 -5.62 7.18
C VAL A 119 2.66 -7.07 6.76
N SER A 120 1.77 -7.30 5.80
CA SER A 120 1.70 -8.57 5.07
C SER A 120 2.53 -8.48 3.79
N THR A 121 3.06 -9.60 3.32
CA THR A 121 3.80 -9.72 2.04
C THR A 121 3.11 -10.70 1.11
#